data_AF-A0A7Y5DHZ2-F1
#
_entry.id   AF-A0A7Y5DHZ2-F1
#
_cell.length_a   1.000
_cell.length_b   1.000
_cell.length_c   1.000
_cell.angle_alpha   90.00
_cell.angle_beta   90.00
_cell.angle_gamma   90.00
#
_symmetry.space_group_name_H-M   'P 1'
#
loop_
_entity.id
_entity.type
_entity.pdbx_description
1 polymer ?
#
loop_
_entity_poly.entity_id
_entity_poly.type
_entity_poly.pdbx_seq_one_letter_code
_entity_poly.pdbx_strand_id
1 'polypeptide(L)'
;MSQLRIYFSSDWHDAASDCAWAVLDDARAIVQMGTNALASMPKADECIVVVDAAQVLCVAHRLPKIKSSQLEAALPLALEDMMLGEASEQHVVPGALTADGKTVLYVLDKAKLRQFMTACAMAQIRVQRMLPEFALLP
;
A
#
# COMPACT_ATOMS: atom_id res chain seq x y z
N MET A 1 -14.38 17.38 1.87
CA MET A 1 -13.11 16.69 2.10
C MET A 1 -12.64 15.96 0.84
N SER A 2 -11.67 16.53 0.14
CA SER A 2 -11.12 15.94 -1.08
C SER A 2 -10.06 14.88 -0.78
N GLN A 3 -9.97 13.86 -1.65
CA GLN A 3 -8.97 12.80 -1.55
C GLN A 3 -8.15 12.70 -2.84
N LEU A 4 -6.84 12.87 -2.73
CA LEU A 4 -5.88 12.50 -3.75
C LEU A 4 -5.61 10.99 -3.69
N ARG A 5 -5.67 10.32 -4.84
CA ARG A 5 -5.16 8.96 -5.05
C ARG A 5 -3.97 9.03 -5.98
N ILE A 6 -2.86 8.43 -5.58
CA ILE A 6 -1.63 8.32 -6.37
C ILE A 6 -1.40 6.85 -6.68
N TYR A 7 -1.19 6.52 -7.95
CA TYR A 7 -1.04 5.13 -8.40
C TYR A 7 0.44 4.86 -8.73
N PHE A 8 1.11 4.07 -7.89
CA PHE A 8 2.46 3.57 -8.16
C PHE A 8 2.39 2.25 -8.91
N SER A 9 2.64 2.30 -10.22
CA SER A 9 2.81 1.12 -11.05
C SER A 9 4.10 0.37 -10.73
N SER A 10 4.23 -0.84 -11.25
CA SER A 10 5.47 -1.63 -11.17
C SER A 10 6.67 -0.92 -11.83
N ASP A 11 6.42 -0.09 -12.85
CA ASP A 11 7.44 0.68 -13.57
C ASP A 11 7.77 2.03 -12.90
N TRP A 12 7.15 2.37 -11.77
CA TRP A 12 7.46 3.60 -11.06
C TRP A 12 8.74 3.43 -10.24
N HIS A 13 9.70 4.35 -10.45
CA HIS A 13 11.04 4.26 -9.86
C HIS A 13 11.28 5.27 -8.74
N ASP A 14 10.95 6.56 -8.94
CA ASP A 14 11.28 7.60 -7.96
C ASP A 14 10.36 8.84 -8.05
N ALA A 15 10.60 9.83 -7.20
CA ALA A 15 9.79 11.05 -7.12
C ALA A 15 9.73 11.87 -8.43
N ALA A 16 10.69 11.68 -9.35
CA ALA A 16 10.72 12.33 -10.65
C ALA A 16 9.98 11.52 -11.73
N SER A 17 9.71 10.24 -11.47
CA SER A 17 8.91 9.39 -12.33
C SER A 17 7.45 9.86 -12.35
N ASP A 18 6.89 10.00 -13.54
CA ASP A 18 5.47 10.28 -13.70
C ASP A 18 4.63 9.12 -13.17
N CYS A 19 3.56 9.44 -12.46
CA CYS A 19 2.57 8.48 -11.99
C CYS A 19 1.16 9.01 -12.21
N ALA A 20 0.22 8.10 -12.43
CA ALA A 20 -1.18 8.45 -12.55
C ALA A 20 -1.72 8.89 -11.19
N TRP A 21 -2.67 9.81 -11.21
CA TRP A 21 -3.34 10.31 -10.02
C TRP A 21 -4.78 10.74 -10.30
N ALA A 22 -5.59 10.76 -9.25
CA ALA A 22 -6.96 11.27 -9.30
C ALA A 22 -7.31 12.02 -8.01
N VAL A 23 -8.00 13.15 -8.13
CA VAL A 23 -8.65 13.82 -7.00
C VAL A 23 -10.11 13.45 -7.00
N LEU A 24 -10.57 12.95 -5.86
CA LEU A 24 -11.94 12.58 -5.60
C LEU A 24 -12.58 13.61 -4.66
N ASP A 25 -13.86 13.89 -4.87
CA ASP A 25 -14.66 14.68 -3.95
C ASP A 25 -15.22 13.83 -2.79
N ASP A 26 -16.09 14.46 -2.00
CA ASP A 26 -16.76 13.88 -0.83
C ASP A 26 -17.67 12.70 -1.19
N ALA A 27 -18.22 12.69 -2.41
CA ALA A 27 -19.03 11.60 -2.94
C ALA A 27 -18.18 10.48 -3.57
N ARG A 28 -16.85 10.57 -3.47
CA ARG A 28 -15.87 9.70 -4.14
C ARG A 28 -15.95 9.75 -5.67
N ALA A 29 -16.55 10.80 -6.24
CA ALA A 29 -16.51 11.04 -7.67
C ALA A 29 -15.17 11.66 -8.07
N ILE A 30 -14.61 11.24 -9.20
CA ILE A 30 -13.37 11.80 -9.72
C ILE A 30 -13.66 13.19 -10.29
N VAL A 31 -13.02 14.21 -9.75
CA VAL A 31 -13.16 15.61 -10.19
C VAL A 31 -11.95 16.11 -10.97
N GLN A 32 -10.79 15.45 -10.80
CA GLN A 32 -9.58 15.74 -11.54
C GLN A 32 -8.73 14.46 -11.67
N MET A 33 -8.01 14.32 -12.77
CA MET A 33 -7.06 13.21 -12.97
C MET A 33 -5.90 13.68 -13.86
N GLY A 34 -4.78 12.96 -13.80
CA GLY A 34 -3.62 13.23 -14.65
C GLY A 34 -2.48 12.25 -14.43
N THR A 35 -1.36 12.55 -15.07
CA THR A 35 -0.11 11.80 -14.95
C THR A 35 1.02 12.81 -14.80
N ASN A 36 1.67 12.82 -13.64
CA ASN A 36 2.73 13.78 -13.31
C ASN A 36 3.70 13.21 -12.27
N ALA A 37 4.88 13.81 -12.16
CA ALA A 37 5.77 13.63 -11.03
C ALA A 37 5.13 14.13 -9.71
N LEU A 38 5.55 13.55 -8.57
CA LEU A 38 4.96 13.82 -7.26
C LEU A 38 4.98 15.31 -6.87
N ALA A 39 6.01 16.05 -7.26
CA ALA A 39 6.15 17.48 -6.95
C ALA A 39 5.07 18.37 -7.60
N SER A 40 4.38 17.87 -8.63
CA SER A 40 3.34 18.61 -9.36
C SER A 40 1.92 18.18 -8.99
N MET A 41 1.76 17.35 -7.96
CA MET A 41 0.45 16.84 -7.55
C MET A 41 -0.44 17.93 -6.96
N PRO A 42 -1.76 17.89 -7.20
CA PRO A 42 -2.68 18.81 -6.55
C PRO A 42 -2.74 18.54 -5.04
N LYS A 43 -3.07 19.58 -4.27
CA LYS A 43 -3.31 19.45 -2.83
C LYS A 43 -4.70 18.87 -2.57
N ALA A 44 -4.81 17.99 -1.57
CA ALA A 44 -6.07 17.43 -1.10
C ALA A 44 -6.02 17.25 0.43
N ASP A 45 -7.18 17.06 1.06
CA ASP A 45 -7.27 16.85 2.51
C ASP A 45 -6.72 15.49 2.93
N GLU A 46 -6.92 14.49 2.07
CA GLU A 46 -6.39 13.13 2.21
C GLU A 46 -5.60 12.71 0.97
N CYS A 47 -4.60 11.86 1.18
CA CYS A 47 -3.81 11.19 0.16
C CYS A 47 -3.77 9.69 0.44
N ILE A 48 -4.22 8.91 -0.55
CA ILE A 48 -4.10 7.45 -0.56
C ILE A 48 -3.12 7.07 -1.67
N VAL A 49 -2.14 6.25 -1.32
CA VAL A 49 -1.31 5.58 -2.31
C VAL A 49 -1.97 4.26 -2.69
N VAL A 50 -2.08 4.02 -3.99
CA VAL A 50 -2.51 2.77 -4.59
C VAL A 50 -1.28 2.10 -5.19
N VAL A 51 -0.95 0.91 -4.73
CA VAL A 51 0.19 0.13 -5.21
C VAL A 51 -0.32 -0.89 -6.21
N ASP A 52 0.40 -1.05 -7.31
CA ASP A 52 0.19 -2.10 -8.29
C ASP A 52 -0.04 -3.45 -7.59
N ALA A 53 -1.10 -4.15 -8.00
CA ALA A 53 -1.45 -5.46 -7.46
C ALA A 53 -0.30 -6.48 -7.58
N ALA A 54 0.52 -6.40 -8.63
CA ALA A 54 1.64 -7.33 -8.85
C ALA A 54 2.75 -7.20 -7.80
N GLN A 55 2.82 -6.07 -7.08
CA GLN A 55 3.82 -5.82 -6.05
C GLN A 55 3.36 -6.24 -4.65
N VAL A 56 2.09 -6.62 -4.48
CA VAL A 56 1.51 -6.94 -3.17
C VAL A 56 1.01 -8.39 -3.17
N LEU A 57 1.68 -9.24 -2.39
CA LEU A 57 1.18 -10.59 -2.13
C LEU A 57 0.02 -10.51 -1.12
N CYS A 58 -1.10 -11.10 -1.48
CA CYS A 58 -2.28 -11.23 -0.63
C CYS A 58 -2.57 -12.71 -0.35
N VAL A 59 -2.57 -13.09 0.93
CA VAL A 59 -2.69 -14.48 1.34
C VAL A 59 -3.54 -14.63 2.60
N ALA A 60 -4.42 -15.64 2.65
CA ALA A 60 -5.15 -15.98 3.86
C ALA A 60 -4.38 -17.05 4.65
N HIS A 61 -3.95 -16.74 5.87
CA HIS A 61 -3.20 -17.66 6.72
C HIS A 61 -3.74 -17.71 8.15
N ARG A 62 -3.65 -18.86 8.81
CA ARG A 62 -4.06 -18.97 10.22
C ARG A 62 -2.93 -18.47 11.10
N LEU A 63 -3.15 -17.33 11.74
CA LEU A 63 -2.13 -16.73 12.60
C LEU A 63 -1.91 -17.55 13.87
N PRO A 64 -0.66 -17.63 14.35
CA PRO A 64 -0.37 -18.23 15.63
C PRO A 64 -1.03 -17.43 16.76
N LYS A 65 -1.47 -18.12 17.82
CA LYS A 65 -2.08 -17.50 18.99
C LYS A 65 -1.00 -16.90 19.90
N ILE A 66 -0.44 -15.77 19.50
CA ILE A 66 0.57 -15.01 20.25
C ILE A 66 0.03 -13.63 20.65
N LYS A 67 0.75 -12.95 21.55
CA LYS A 67 0.39 -11.59 21.97
C LYS A 67 0.46 -10.64 20.77
N SER A 68 -0.46 -9.69 20.68
CA SER A 68 -0.50 -8.70 19.58
C SER A 68 0.82 -7.94 19.42
N SER A 69 1.50 -7.63 20.53
CA SER A 69 2.81 -6.97 20.53
C SER A 69 3.95 -7.78 19.91
N GLN A 70 3.79 -9.10 19.79
CA GLN A 70 4.75 -10.01 19.14
C GLN A 70 4.31 -10.40 17.73
N LEU A 71 3.03 -10.18 17.41
CA LEU A 71 2.45 -10.62 16.15
C LEU A 71 3.15 -9.95 14.97
N GLU A 72 3.29 -8.62 15.00
CA GLU A 72 3.91 -7.85 13.91
C GLU A 72 5.32 -8.37 13.55
N ALA A 73 6.15 -8.67 14.55
CA ALA A 73 7.49 -9.20 14.33
C ALA A 73 7.50 -10.66 13.84
N ALA A 74 6.48 -11.45 14.19
CA ALA A 74 6.37 -12.86 13.84
C ALA A 74 5.71 -13.11 12.48
N LEU A 75 4.91 -12.16 11.96
CA LEU A 75 4.16 -12.31 10.72
C LEU A 75 5.03 -12.65 9.50
N PRO A 76 6.19 -11.99 9.26
CA PRO A 76 7.00 -12.33 8.10
C PRO A 76 7.57 -13.75 8.18
N LEU A 77 8.05 -14.16 9.35
CA LEU A 77 8.58 -15.52 9.57
C LEU A 77 7.49 -16.58 9.40
N ALA A 78 6.26 -16.30 9.83
CA ALA A 78 5.13 -17.22 9.67
C ALA A 78 4.72 -17.44 8.20
N LEU A 79 5.17 -16.57 7.29
CA LEU A 79 4.87 -16.62 5.86
C LEU A 79 6.09 -16.92 4.99
N GLU A 80 7.24 -17.25 5.58
CA GLU A 80 8.51 -17.42 4.88
C GLU A 80 8.39 -18.42 3.72
N ASP A 81 7.73 -19.56 3.93
CA ASP A 81 7.49 -20.58 2.90
C ASP A 81 6.59 -20.11 1.73
N MET A 82 5.88 -19.00 1.91
CA MET A 82 4.95 -18.44 0.92
C MET A 82 5.56 -17.25 0.15
N MET A 83 6.76 -16.82 0.54
CA MET A 83 7.46 -15.67 -0.04
C MET A 83 8.63 -16.14 -0.90
N LEU A 84 8.91 -15.42 -1.99
CA LEU A 84 10.08 -15.70 -2.84
C LEU A 84 11.38 -15.06 -2.31
N GLY A 85 11.27 -14.17 -1.33
CA GLY A 85 12.39 -13.41 -0.76
C GLY A 85 12.50 -13.58 0.75
N GLU A 86 13.53 -12.96 1.33
CA GLU A 86 13.82 -13.04 2.75
C GLU A 86 12.68 -12.43 3.59
N ALA A 87 12.13 -13.19 4.53
CA ALA A 87 11.05 -12.72 5.41
C ALA A 87 11.43 -11.42 6.15
N SER A 88 12.70 -11.25 6.50
CA SER A 88 13.19 -10.04 7.18
C SER A 88 13.08 -8.76 6.32
N GLU A 89 13.00 -8.90 4.99
CA GLU A 89 12.88 -7.80 4.04
C GLU A 89 11.41 -7.47 3.73
N GLN A 90 10.46 -8.28 4.19
CA GLN A 90 9.04 -8.12 3.88
C GLN A 90 8.29 -7.37 4.99
N HIS A 91 7.44 -6.41 4.60
CA HIS A 91 6.48 -5.75 5.46
C HIS A 91 5.14 -6.48 5.35
N VAL A 92 4.65 -7.01 6.47
CA VAL A 92 3.41 -7.79 6.51
C VAL A 92 2.41 -7.13 7.41
N VAL A 93 1.19 -6.90 6.91
CA VAL A 93 0.09 -6.32 7.70
C VAL A 93 -1.14 -7.23 7.68
N PRO A 94 -1.82 -7.39 8.84
CA PRO A 94 -3.08 -8.12 8.91
C PRO A 94 -4.24 -7.28 8.38
N GLY A 95 -5.08 -7.92 7.58
CA GLY A 95 -6.36 -7.43 7.07
C GLY A 95 -7.55 -8.13 7.73
N ALA A 96 -8.59 -8.37 6.95
CA ALA A 96 -9.85 -8.96 7.42
C ALA A 96 -9.68 -10.42 7.86
N LEU A 97 -10.51 -10.83 8.83
CA LEU A 97 -10.69 -12.24 9.19
C LEU A 97 -11.69 -12.88 8.22
N THR A 98 -11.30 -13.99 7.62
CA THR A 98 -12.14 -14.80 6.74
C THR A 98 -13.13 -15.65 7.54
N ALA A 99 -14.18 -16.14 6.88
CA ALA A 99 -15.19 -16.99 7.52
C ALA A 99 -14.63 -18.31 8.07
N ASP A 100 -13.54 -18.85 7.49
CA ASP A 100 -12.82 -20.05 7.96
C ASP A 100 -11.81 -19.76 9.08
N GLY A 101 -11.79 -18.52 9.61
CA GLY A 101 -10.96 -18.11 10.74
C GLY A 101 -9.48 -17.95 10.39
N LYS A 102 -9.17 -17.63 9.13
CA LYS A 102 -7.84 -17.19 8.69
C LYS A 102 -7.81 -15.67 8.63
N THR A 103 -6.63 -15.08 8.74
CA THR A 103 -6.44 -13.64 8.55
C THR A 103 -5.87 -13.43 7.16
N VAL A 104 -6.46 -12.50 6.41
CA VAL A 104 -5.85 -12.00 5.16
C VAL A 104 -4.61 -11.21 5.53
N LEU A 105 -3.49 -11.48 4.88
CA LEU A 105 -2.21 -10.83 5.09
C LEU A 105 -1.79 -10.19 3.77
N TYR A 106 -1.35 -8.94 3.87
CA TYR A 106 -0.77 -8.21 2.75
C TYR A 106 0.72 -8.08 2.98
N VAL A 107 1.49 -8.40 1.95
CA VAL A 107 2.94 -8.41 1.98
C VAL A 107 3.47 -7.46 0.91
N LEU A 108 4.35 -6.55 1.31
CA LEU A 108 5.06 -5.63 0.41
C LEU A 108 6.54 -5.57 0.83
N ASP A 109 7.44 -5.48 -0.13
CA ASP A 109 8.86 -5.29 0.13
C ASP A 109 9.13 -4.00 0.95
N LYS A 110 9.92 -4.09 2.02
CA LYS A 110 10.23 -2.94 2.90
C LYS A 110 11.00 -1.85 2.18
N ALA A 111 11.89 -2.20 1.25
CA ALA A 111 12.64 -1.22 0.47
C ALA A 111 11.69 -0.43 -0.44
N LYS A 112 10.74 -1.11 -1.09
CA LYS A 112 9.71 -0.47 -1.93
C LYS A 112 8.77 0.42 -1.10
N LEU A 113 8.29 -0.05 0.04
CA LEU A 113 7.50 0.76 0.97
C LEU A 113 8.26 2.03 1.39
N ARG A 114 9.54 1.88 1.78
CA ARG A 114 10.40 3.02 2.14
C ARG A 114 10.59 3.98 0.99
N GLN A 115 10.81 3.48 -0.23
CA GLN A 115 10.94 4.28 -1.44
C GLN A 115 9.70 5.15 -1.67
N PHE A 116 8.51 4.54 -1.64
CA PHE A 116 7.24 5.26 -1.79
C PHE A 116 7.06 6.36 -0.73
N MET A 117 7.24 6.01 0.55
CA MET A 117 7.04 6.94 1.65
C MET A 117 8.06 8.09 1.63
N THR A 118 9.31 7.80 1.26
CA THR A 118 10.37 8.82 1.17
C THR A 118 10.10 9.78 0.03
N ALA A 119 9.72 9.28 -1.15
CA ALA A 119 9.38 10.10 -2.30
C ALA A 119 8.17 11.02 -2.02
N CYS A 120 7.11 10.48 -1.39
CA CYS A 120 5.96 11.28 -0.98
C CYS A 120 6.34 12.36 0.05
N ALA A 121 7.14 12.01 1.05
CA ALA A 121 7.60 12.97 2.07
C ALA A 121 8.45 14.09 1.46
N MET A 122 9.35 13.78 0.52
CA MET A 122 10.14 14.78 -0.22
C MET A 122 9.25 15.73 -1.03
N ALA A 123 8.16 15.23 -1.60
CA ALA A 123 7.15 16.04 -2.29
C ALA A 123 6.16 16.75 -1.33
N GLN A 124 6.37 16.66 0.00
CA GLN A 124 5.47 17.21 1.03
C GLN A 124 4.05 16.63 0.97
N ILE A 125 3.90 15.40 0.47
CA ILE A 125 2.65 14.66 0.43
C ILE A 125 2.58 13.79 1.67
N ARG A 126 1.61 14.07 2.55
CA ARG A 126 1.32 13.24 3.72
C ARG A 126 0.39 12.11 3.31
N VAL A 127 0.93 10.90 3.16
CA VAL A 127 0.16 9.68 2.87
C VAL A 127 -0.58 9.20 4.13
N GLN A 128 -1.89 9.01 4.06
CA GLN A 128 -2.70 8.50 5.16
C GLN A 128 -2.89 6.99 5.08
N ARG A 129 -2.99 6.44 3.87
CA ARG A 129 -3.15 4.99 3.62
C ARG A 129 -2.42 4.57 2.36
N MET A 130 -1.98 3.32 2.36
CA MET A 130 -1.48 2.62 1.19
C MET A 130 -2.32 1.36 1.00
N LEU A 131 -2.83 1.15 -0.22
CA LEU A 131 -3.72 0.05 -0.55
C LEU A 131 -3.21 -0.64 -1.83
N PRO A 132 -3.33 -1.96 -1.96
CA PRO A 132 -3.16 -2.61 -3.24
C PRO A 132 -4.33 -2.27 -4.17
N GLU A 133 -4.07 -2.22 -5.48
CA GLU A 133 -5.07 -1.87 -6.50
C GLU A 133 -6.33 -2.74 -6.44
N PHE A 134 -6.17 -4.05 -6.21
CA PHE A 134 -7.32 -4.98 -6.13
C PHE A 134 -8.27 -4.68 -4.96
N ALA A 135 -7.84 -3.91 -3.95
CA ALA A 135 -8.71 -3.50 -2.84
C ALA A 135 -9.69 -2.37 -3.24
N LEU A 136 -9.60 -1.87 -4.48
CA LEU A 136 -10.52 -0.88 -5.04
C LEU A 136 -11.69 -1.52 -5.82
N LEU A 137 -11.68 -2.84 -6.01
CA LEU A 137 -12.79 -3.54 -6.66
C LEU A 137 -14.06 -3.48 -5.80
N PRO A 138 -15.27 -3.43 -6.42
CA PRO A 138 -16.55 -3.40 -5.71
C PRO A 138 -16.84 -4.62 -4.82
#